data_AF-A0A5R8KB26-F1
#
_entry.id   AF-A0A5R8KB26-F1
#
_cell.length_a   1.000
_cell.length_b   1.000
_cell.length_c   1.000
_cell.angle_alpha   90.00
_cell.angle_beta   90.00
_cell.angle_gamma   90.00
#
_symmetry.space_group_name_H-M   'P 1'
#
loop_
_entity.id
_entity.type
_entity.pdbx_description
1 polymer ?
#
loop_
_entity_poly.entity_id
_entity_poly.type
_entity_poly.pdbx_seq_one_letter_code
_entity_poly.pdbx_strand_id
1 'polypeptide(L)'
;MKSLPLTVLVSLGLATNFLFSQTPTNPNESFTISNEASTEAFSISWWGRSEKIYYLQTSENLIDWAYLPFLEEGADETLTWGLGTNAERQFFRLIIRDHPGGDPKLFDGDGDSYSDWEELLAGTDLRDYYNGILPTLEIIAGGGQWGNVGEVLPIPLSVQVSFGLQNAPVQFTVQGGGALLSANGTSDWSSTLNIRSAIEWPTAAIVYVKLPQQVGAISSLQASVTVAGQTVQIATWAGVYDQQLVPPTNLVAKPMAADRIDLTWTLTHPELPTTVESSLDHGATWEMLEVVPAGVSAHSVTGLEEHRLVKFRLRSGGTLP
;
A
#
# COMPACT_ATOMS: atom_id res chain seq x y z
N MET A 1 -1.66 -14.47 28.36
CA MET A 1 -1.07 -13.13 28.17
C MET A 1 -2.19 -12.16 27.83
N LYS A 2 -2.04 -10.90 28.26
CA LYS A 2 -3.11 -9.91 28.47
C LYS A 2 -3.77 -9.45 27.16
N SER A 3 -5.10 -9.45 27.11
CA SER A 3 -5.88 -8.55 26.26
C SER A 3 -6.49 -7.47 27.15
N LEU A 4 -6.10 -6.22 26.93
CA LEU A 4 -6.64 -5.04 27.60
C LEU A 4 -8.13 -4.86 27.20
N PRO A 5 -9.02 -4.47 28.14
CA PRO A 5 -10.38 -4.13 27.77
C PRO A 5 -10.44 -2.72 27.15
N LEU A 6 -11.22 -2.64 26.07
CA LEU A 6 -11.69 -1.42 25.43
C LEU A 6 -12.65 -0.71 26.39
N THR A 7 -12.30 0.49 26.86
CA THR A 7 -13.21 1.33 27.66
C THR A 7 -14.15 2.08 26.73
N VAL A 8 -15.39 1.63 26.64
CA VAL A 8 -16.50 2.41 26.06
C VAL A 8 -17.20 3.12 27.21
N LEU A 9 -17.16 4.46 27.21
CA LEU A 9 -17.88 5.26 28.20
C LEU A 9 -19.31 5.50 27.70
N VAL A 10 -20.30 4.82 28.31
CA VAL A 10 -21.73 5.11 28.13
C VAL A 10 -22.22 5.82 29.38
N SER A 11 -22.66 7.08 29.27
CA SER A 11 -23.29 7.80 30.37
C SER A 11 -24.81 7.55 30.35
N LEU A 12 -25.32 6.94 31.42
CA LEU A 12 -26.75 6.72 31.66
C LEU A 12 -27.12 7.44 32.97
N GLY A 13 -27.96 8.46 32.90
CA GLY A 13 -28.29 9.32 34.05
C GLY A 13 -29.46 8.79 34.89
N LEU A 14 -29.20 8.51 36.17
CA LEU A 14 -30.21 8.43 37.24
C LEU A 14 -29.62 9.05 38.52
N ALA A 15 -30.42 9.87 39.18
CA ALA A 15 -29.99 10.88 40.16
C ALA A 15 -29.53 10.32 41.53
N THR A 16 -28.39 10.84 42.02
CA THR A 16 -28.13 11.48 43.33
C THR A 16 -26.72 11.20 43.85
N ASN A 17 -26.16 12.21 44.52
CA ASN A 17 -24.81 12.38 45.07
C ASN A 17 -23.78 12.94 44.07
N PHE A 18 -23.14 14.03 44.49
CA PHE A 18 -22.19 14.86 43.73
C PHE A 18 -21.15 14.02 42.98
N LEU A 19 -21.47 13.65 41.75
CA LEU A 19 -20.49 13.35 40.74
C LEU A 19 -19.96 14.71 40.30
N PHE A 20 -18.64 14.92 40.39
CA PHE A 20 -18.01 15.99 39.64
C PHE A 20 -18.32 15.72 38.16
N SER A 21 -19.38 16.37 37.67
CA SER A 21 -19.65 16.46 36.24
C SER A 21 -18.41 17.07 35.61
N GLN A 22 -17.93 16.49 34.51
CA GLN A 22 -16.83 17.07 33.75
C GLN A 22 -17.27 18.48 33.35
N THR A 23 -16.70 19.51 33.98
CA THR A 23 -16.97 20.89 33.58
C THR A 23 -16.10 21.19 32.37
N PRO A 24 -16.57 21.98 31.37
CA PRO A 24 -15.79 22.33 30.17
C PRO A 24 -14.46 23.05 30.47
N THR A 25 -14.30 23.50 31.71
CA THR A 25 -13.13 24.18 32.27
C THR A 25 -12.06 23.24 32.80
N ASN A 26 -12.32 21.92 32.81
CA ASN A 26 -11.32 20.97 33.29
C ASN A 26 -10.28 20.72 32.20
N PRO A 27 -9.01 21.11 32.40
CA PRO A 27 -7.95 20.76 31.46
C PRO A 27 -7.88 19.24 31.37
N ASN A 28 -7.94 18.73 30.14
CA ASN A 28 -7.94 17.32 29.73
C ASN A 28 -9.31 16.67 29.41
N GLU A 29 -9.92 17.15 28.32
CA GLU A 29 -10.93 16.41 27.52
C GLU A 29 -12.33 16.33 28.12
N SER A 30 -12.74 17.36 28.86
CA SER A 30 -14.15 17.57 29.16
C SER A 30 -14.91 17.84 27.85
N PHE A 31 -15.86 16.96 27.51
CA PHE A 31 -16.83 17.13 26.43
C PHE A 31 -18.22 17.08 27.06
N THR A 32 -18.95 18.18 26.96
CA THR A 32 -20.26 18.32 27.59
C THR A 32 -21.30 18.67 26.56
N ILE A 33 -22.50 18.13 26.76
CA ILE A 33 -23.69 18.51 26.02
C ILE A 33 -24.68 19.03 27.05
N SER A 34 -25.18 20.25 26.85
CA SER A 34 -26.24 20.81 27.68
C SER A 34 -27.43 21.21 26.82
N ASN A 35 -28.64 21.00 27.31
CA ASN A 35 -29.87 21.37 26.62
C ASN A 35 -30.35 22.72 27.15
N GLU A 36 -30.64 23.65 26.25
CA GLU A 36 -31.32 24.89 26.60
C GLU A 36 -32.83 24.72 26.40
N ALA A 37 -33.53 24.46 27.51
CA ALA A 37 -34.94 24.05 27.53
C ALA A 37 -35.92 25.05 26.88
N SER A 38 -35.50 26.28 26.59
CA SER A 38 -36.31 27.32 25.95
C SER A 38 -36.18 27.40 24.43
N THR A 39 -35.19 26.75 23.83
CA THR A 39 -34.86 26.93 22.39
C THR A 39 -34.83 25.63 21.60
N GLU A 40 -35.01 24.46 22.24
CA GLU A 40 -34.75 23.13 21.66
C GLU A 40 -33.32 22.98 21.08
N ALA A 41 -32.43 23.93 21.42
CA ALA A 41 -31.05 23.91 21.05
C ALA A 41 -30.22 23.22 22.15
N PHE A 42 -29.21 22.47 21.73
CA PHE A 42 -28.20 21.94 22.61
C PHE A 42 -26.89 22.69 22.37
N SER A 43 -26.16 22.96 23.43
CA SER A 43 -24.80 23.43 23.35
C SER A 43 -23.85 22.27 23.58
N ILE A 44 -22.82 22.21 22.74
CA ILE A 44 -21.68 21.31 22.90
C ILE A 44 -20.49 22.15 23.30
N SER A 45 -19.86 21.82 24.42
CA SER A 45 -18.72 22.55 24.95
C SER A 45 -17.57 21.61 25.27
N TRP A 46 -16.35 22.04 24.95
CA TRP A 46 -15.11 21.32 25.24
C TRP A 46 -13.94 22.25 25.54
N TRP A 47 -12.90 21.70 26.16
CA TRP A 47 -11.62 22.40 26.33
C TRP A 47 -10.80 22.37 25.04
N GLY A 48 -10.65 23.52 24.38
CA GLY A 48 -9.83 23.70 23.18
C GLY A 48 -8.37 23.93 23.55
N ARG A 49 -7.55 22.88 23.56
CA ARG A 49 -6.11 22.98 23.81
C ARG A 49 -5.41 23.72 22.67
N SER A 50 -4.46 24.58 23.01
CA SER A 50 -3.57 25.20 22.01
C SER A 50 -2.91 24.15 21.11
N GLU A 51 -2.62 24.51 19.86
CA GLU A 51 -1.99 23.63 18.85
C GLU A 51 -2.85 22.41 18.46
N LYS A 52 -4.17 22.51 18.61
CA LYS A 52 -5.15 21.53 18.15
C LYS A 52 -6.21 22.17 17.27
N ILE A 53 -6.65 21.44 16.25
CA ILE A 53 -7.86 21.75 15.49
C ILE A 53 -8.93 20.73 15.86
N TYR A 54 -10.16 21.23 15.94
CA TYR A 54 -11.35 20.50 16.33
C TYR A 54 -12.37 20.49 15.20
N TYR A 55 -12.82 19.29 14.85
CA TYR A 55 -13.95 19.05 13.96
C TYR A 55 -15.04 18.33 14.72
N LEU A 56 -16.29 18.51 14.29
CA LEU A 56 -17.43 17.84 14.90
C LEU A 56 -18.07 16.91 13.88
N GLN A 57 -18.26 15.65 14.26
CA GLN A 57 -19.06 14.72 13.49
C GLN A 57 -20.36 14.41 14.21
N THR A 58 -21.39 14.17 13.41
CA THR A 58 -22.73 13.81 13.86
C THR A 58 -23.19 12.51 13.21
N SER A 59 -24.04 11.77 13.91
CA SER A 59 -24.66 10.54 13.44
C SER A 59 -26.06 10.38 14.04
N GLU A 60 -26.99 9.77 13.32
CA GLU A 60 -28.31 9.39 13.86
C GLU A 60 -28.34 7.93 14.37
N ASN A 61 -27.35 7.12 13.98
CA ASN A 61 -27.36 5.67 14.17
C ASN A 61 -26.05 5.07 14.72
N LEU A 62 -25.04 5.91 15.03
CA LEU A 62 -23.68 5.55 15.46
C LEU A 62 -22.83 4.81 14.41
N ILE A 63 -23.35 4.58 13.21
CA ILE A 63 -22.69 3.87 12.12
C ILE A 63 -22.25 4.88 11.07
N ASP A 64 -23.18 5.66 10.56
CA ASP A 64 -22.96 6.66 9.52
C ASP A 64 -22.64 8.00 10.18
N TRP A 65 -21.40 8.46 10.01
CA TRP A 65 -20.91 9.71 10.58
C TRP A 65 -20.68 10.72 9.47
N ALA A 66 -21.22 11.92 9.63
CA ALA A 66 -20.98 13.06 8.75
C ALA A 66 -20.30 14.18 9.53
N TYR A 67 -19.36 14.86 8.90
CA TYR A 67 -18.82 16.09 9.47
C TYR A 67 -19.84 17.22 9.40
N LEU A 68 -19.88 18.04 10.45
CA LEU A 68 -20.50 19.36 10.40
C LEU A 68 -19.50 20.34 9.78
N PRO A 69 -19.95 21.35 9.00
CA PRO A 69 -19.08 22.30 8.30
C PRO A 69 -18.50 23.33 9.28
N PHE A 70 -17.70 22.83 10.21
CA PHE A 70 -17.24 23.50 11.40
C PHE A 70 -15.80 23.07 11.70
N LEU A 71 -14.97 24.06 11.98
CA LEU A 71 -13.55 23.93 12.30
C LEU A 71 -13.20 25.01 13.31
N GLU A 72 -12.63 24.63 14.45
CA GLU A 72 -12.11 25.57 15.45
C GLU A 72 -10.71 25.21 15.88
N GLU A 73 -9.91 26.24 16.11
CA GLU A 73 -8.60 26.12 16.73
C GLU A 73 -8.73 26.26 18.25
N GLY A 74 -8.01 25.42 18.99
CA GLY A 74 -7.93 25.57 20.43
C GLY A 74 -6.95 26.68 20.83
N ALA A 75 -7.28 27.39 21.91
CA ALA A 75 -6.48 28.49 22.45
C ALA A 75 -6.30 28.39 23.99
N ASP A 76 -6.33 27.16 24.52
CA ASP A 76 -6.41 26.86 25.94
C ASP A 76 -7.60 27.55 26.63
N GLU A 77 -8.77 27.42 26.01
CA GLU A 77 -10.03 27.95 26.51
C GLU A 77 -11.22 27.02 26.23
N THR A 78 -12.37 27.31 26.83
CA THR A 78 -13.60 26.56 26.55
C THR A 78 -14.21 27.02 25.23
N LEU A 79 -14.29 26.11 24.27
CA LEU A 79 -15.05 26.29 23.04
C LEU A 79 -16.48 25.80 23.26
N THR A 80 -17.46 26.52 22.68
CA THR A 80 -18.89 26.18 22.81
C THR A 80 -19.60 26.44 21.50
N TRP A 81 -20.45 25.49 21.10
CA TRP A 81 -21.25 25.59 19.88
C TRP A 81 -22.70 25.24 20.13
N GLY A 82 -23.61 26.10 19.65
CA GLY A 82 -25.05 25.88 19.69
C GLY A 82 -25.54 25.16 18.44
N LEU A 83 -26.33 24.10 18.62
CA LEU A 83 -26.81 23.25 17.55
C LEU A 83 -28.31 22.96 17.76
N GLY A 84 -29.05 22.93 16.65
CA GLY A 84 -30.43 22.44 16.61
C GLY A 84 -30.49 21.16 15.79
N THR A 85 -31.39 20.24 16.15
CA THR A 85 -31.69 19.06 15.34
C THR A 85 -33.17 18.74 15.40
N ASN A 86 -33.70 18.23 14.29
CA ASN A 86 -35.06 17.68 14.22
C ASN A 86 -35.04 16.14 14.25
N ALA A 87 -33.85 15.52 14.36
CA ALA A 87 -33.71 14.07 14.42
C ALA A 87 -34.20 13.53 15.76
N GLU A 88 -34.87 12.38 15.74
CA GLU A 88 -35.31 11.71 16.98
C GLU A 88 -34.13 11.29 17.87
N ARG A 89 -32.96 11.09 17.26
CA ARG A 89 -31.71 10.74 17.92
C ARG A 89 -30.55 11.40 17.20
N GLN A 90 -29.62 11.95 17.96
CA GLN A 90 -28.41 12.55 17.44
C GLN A 90 -27.23 12.23 18.36
N PHE A 91 -26.14 11.79 17.76
CA PHE A 91 -24.89 11.49 18.41
C PHE A 91 -23.80 12.41 17.87
N PHE A 92 -22.90 12.83 18.75
CA PHE A 92 -21.80 13.71 18.40
C PHE A 92 -20.48 13.07 18.80
N ARG A 93 -19.44 13.30 18.02
CA ARG A 93 -18.07 13.03 18.43
C ARG A 93 -17.15 14.13 17.95
N LEU A 94 -16.22 14.50 18.83
CA LEU A 94 -15.17 15.45 18.55
C LEU A 94 -14.01 14.72 17.87
N ILE A 95 -13.55 15.25 16.74
CA ILE A 95 -12.34 14.81 16.07
C ILE A 95 -11.27 15.86 16.31
N ILE A 96 -10.14 15.43 16.87
CA ILE A 96 -9.04 16.30 17.28
C ILE A 96 -7.83 15.98 16.40
N ARG A 97 -7.17 17.02 15.90
CA ARG A 97 -5.96 16.93 15.08
C ARG A 97 -4.89 17.86 15.63
N ASP A 98 -3.64 17.44 15.51
CA ASP A 98 -2.50 18.28 15.85
C ASP A 98 -2.35 19.37 14.79
N HIS A 99 -2.21 20.62 15.22
CA HIS A 99 -2.00 21.76 14.35
C HIS A 99 -0.66 22.42 14.69
N PRO A 100 0.33 22.40 13.79
CA PRO A 100 1.66 22.96 14.05
C PRO A 100 1.69 24.50 14.08
N GLY A 101 0.53 25.16 14.06
CA GLY A 101 0.37 26.61 13.95
C GLY A 101 0.22 27.08 12.51
N GLY A 102 -0.32 28.29 12.32
CA GLY A 102 -0.67 28.84 11.01
C GLY A 102 -2.17 29.12 10.91
N ASP A 103 -2.68 29.28 9.69
CA ASP A 103 -4.13 29.33 9.47
C ASP A 103 -4.67 27.89 9.46
N PRO A 104 -5.55 27.52 10.40
CA PRO A 104 -6.08 26.15 10.48
C PRO A 104 -6.93 25.76 9.25
N LYS A 105 -7.41 26.74 8.46
CA LYS A 105 -8.10 26.44 7.19
C LYS A 105 -7.16 26.07 6.05
N LEU A 106 -5.85 26.27 6.23
CA LEU A 106 -4.82 25.86 5.26
C LEU A 106 -4.09 24.59 5.70
N PHE A 107 -4.47 24.01 6.85
CA PHE A 107 -3.89 22.77 7.32
C PHE A 107 -4.30 21.61 6.42
N ASP A 108 -3.32 20.92 5.86
CA ASP A 108 -3.47 19.71 5.04
C ASP A 108 -2.90 18.52 5.84
N GLY A 109 -3.78 17.78 6.48
CA GLY A 109 -3.40 16.76 7.45
C GLY A 109 -3.06 15.40 6.84
N ASP A 110 -3.53 15.08 5.64
CA ASP A 110 -3.23 13.83 4.97
C ASP A 110 -2.20 13.98 3.82
N GLY A 111 -1.94 15.22 3.41
CA GLY A 111 -0.84 15.69 2.58
C GLY A 111 -1.13 15.61 1.09
N ASP A 112 -2.39 15.69 0.67
CA ASP A 112 -2.86 15.56 -0.71
C ASP A 112 -2.96 16.91 -1.47
N SER A 113 -2.54 18.00 -0.83
CA SER A 113 -2.60 19.39 -1.30
C SER A 113 -3.98 20.06 -1.25
N TYR A 114 -5.00 19.40 -0.71
CA TYR A 114 -6.23 20.04 -0.26
C TYR A 114 -6.15 20.27 1.24
N SER A 115 -6.65 21.41 1.72
CA SER A 115 -6.73 21.59 3.16
C SER A 115 -7.90 20.80 3.74
N ASP A 116 -7.78 20.41 5.01
CA ASP A 116 -8.85 19.76 5.76
C ASP A 116 -10.16 20.60 5.71
N TRP A 117 -10.06 21.93 5.56
CA TRP A 117 -11.24 22.80 5.40
C TRP A 117 -11.88 22.68 4.02
N GLU A 118 -11.10 22.59 2.95
CA GLU A 118 -11.62 22.39 1.59
C GLU A 118 -12.30 21.02 1.47
N GLU A 119 -11.67 19.99 2.02
CA GLU A 119 -12.22 18.64 2.10
C GLU A 119 -13.52 18.58 2.89
N LEU A 120 -13.56 19.26 4.05
CA LEU A 120 -14.76 19.37 4.87
C LEU A 120 -15.95 19.97 4.10
N LEU A 121 -15.69 21.00 3.29
CA LEU A 121 -16.71 21.64 2.44
C LEU A 121 -17.10 20.77 1.25
N ALA A 122 -16.16 19.98 0.72
CA ALA A 122 -16.39 19.03 -0.36
C ALA A 122 -17.08 17.74 0.11
N GLY A 123 -17.05 17.46 1.42
CA GLY A 123 -17.59 16.24 2.02
C GLY A 123 -16.69 15.01 1.81
N THR A 124 -15.38 15.21 1.63
CA THR A 124 -14.40 14.12 1.57
C THR A 124 -13.91 13.75 2.98
N ASP A 125 -13.23 12.61 3.12
CA ASP A 125 -12.68 12.18 4.40
C ASP A 125 -11.30 12.82 4.59
N LEU A 126 -11.17 13.67 5.62
CA LEU A 126 -9.95 14.41 5.98
C LEU A 126 -8.69 13.55 6.21
N ARG A 127 -8.82 12.22 6.22
CA ARG A 127 -7.73 11.27 6.44
C ARG A 127 -7.42 10.44 5.21
N ASP A 128 -8.24 10.56 4.17
CA ASP A 128 -8.12 9.81 2.95
C ASP A 128 -7.48 10.68 1.88
N TYR A 129 -6.16 10.55 1.76
CA TYR A 129 -5.33 11.24 0.76
C TYR A 129 -5.90 11.14 -0.66
N TYR A 130 -6.66 10.08 -0.97
CA TYR A 130 -7.22 9.87 -2.30
C TYR A 130 -8.63 10.41 -2.49
N ASN A 131 -9.22 11.06 -1.48
CA ASN A 131 -10.55 11.66 -1.52
C ASN A 131 -11.65 10.71 -2.02
N GLY A 132 -11.59 9.43 -1.62
CA GLY A 132 -12.53 8.39 -2.05
C GLY A 132 -12.30 7.87 -3.47
N ILE A 133 -11.28 8.34 -4.20
CA ILE A 133 -10.99 7.95 -5.58
C ILE A 133 -9.87 6.91 -5.62
N LEU A 134 -10.18 5.68 -6.06
CA LEU A 134 -9.13 4.66 -6.24
C LEU A 134 -8.07 5.13 -7.27
N PRO A 135 -6.77 5.12 -6.92
CA PRO A 135 -5.72 5.49 -7.86
C PRO A 135 -5.37 4.35 -8.83
N THR A 136 -4.54 4.64 -9.82
CA THR A 136 -3.82 3.61 -10.59
C THR A 136 -2.43 3.37 -10.01
N LEU A 137 -1.93 2.13 -10.13
CA LEU A 137 -0.57 1.77 -9.73
C LEU A 137 0.20 1.23 -10.93
N GLU A 138 1.44 1.68 -11.07
CA GLU A 138 2.36 1.21 -12.12
C GLU A 138 3.75 0.96 -11.52
N ILE A 139 4.32 -0.22 -11.80
CA ILE A 139 5.72 -0.49 -11.47
C ILE A 139 6.58 0.14 -12.55
N ILE A 140 7.28 1.21 -12.20
CA ILE A 140 8.14 1.95 -13.13
C ILE A 140 9.60 1.50 -13.09
N ALA A 141 10.03 0.80 -12.02
CA ALA A 141 11.35 0.22 -11.90
C ALA A 141 11.41 -0.89 -10.83
N GLY A 142 12.44 -1.73 -10.92
CA GLY A 142 12.81 -2.69 -9.87
C GLY A 142 11.89 -3.90 -9.70
N GLY A 143 10.93 -4.12 -10.61
CA GLY A 143 10.16 -5.36 -10.69
C GLY A 143 10.95 -6.49 -11.36
N GLY A 144 10.62 -7.74 -11.02
CA GLY A 144 11.08 -8.96 -11.69
C GLY A 144 12.60 -9.16 -11.69
N GLN A 145 13.25 -8.97 -10.55
CA GLN A 145 14.71 -8.99 -10.47
C GLN A 145 15.28 -10.27 -9.84
N TRP A 146 16.51 -10.59 -10.24
CA TRP A 146 17.33 -11.63 -9.62
C TRP A 146 18.56 -11.03 -8.92
N GLY A 147 18.96 -11.63 -7.81
CA GLY A 147 20.18 -11.27 -7.09
C GLY A 147 20.78 -12.44 -6.31
N ASN A 148 21.91 -12.21 -5.66
CA ASN A 148 22.57 -13.24 -4.85
C ASN A 148 21.86 -13.44 -3.51
N VAL A 149 22.12 -14.58 -2.88
CA VAL A 149 21.56 -14.95 -1.56
C VAL A 149 21.84 -13.84 -0.55
N GLY A 150 20.80 -13.36 0.13
CA GLY A 150 20.94 -12.39 1.22
C GLY A 150 21.26 -10.95 0.81
N GLU A 151 21.49 -10.68 -0.48
CA GLU A 151 21.87 -9.37 -0.98
C GLU A 151 20.64 -8.45 -1.19
N VAL A 152 20.90 -7.15 -1.21
CA VAL A 152 19.90 -6.15 -1.61
C VAL A 152 19.88 -6.06 -3.14
N LEU A 153 18.70 -6.06 -3.73
CA LEU A 153 18.56 -5.91 -5.18
C LEU A 153 19.09 -4.54 -5.64
N PRO A 154 19.77 -4.48 -6.80
CA PRO A 154 20.49 -3.28 -7.23
C PRO A 154 19.56 -2.14 -7.67
N ILE A 155 18.36 -2.47 -8.16
CA ILE A 155 17.34 -1.47 -8.51
C ILE A 155 16.23 -1.58 -7.45
N PRO A 156 15.88 -0.51 -6.74
CA PRO A 156 14.78 -0.56 -5.79
C PRO A 156 13.44 -0.68 -6.52
N LEU A 157 12.48 -1.35 -5.90
CA LEU A 157 11.11 -1.43 -6.41
C LEU A 157 10.48 -0.04 -6.30
N SER A 158 10.09 0.51 -7.45
CA SER A 158 9.54 1.86 -7.57
C SER A 158 8.15 1.78 -8.17
N VAL A 159 7.15 2.27 -7.44
CA VAL A 159 5.74 2.25 -7.84
C VAL A 159 5.22 3.68 -7.96
N GLN A 160 4.76 4.03 -9.15
CA GLN A 160 4.09 5.30 -9.40
C GLN A 160 2.60 5.17 -9.10
N VAL A 161 2.03 6.23 -8.52
CA VAL A 161 0.60 6.34 -8.19
C VAL A 161 -0.03 7.40 -9.09
N SER A 162 -1.08 7.07 -9.86
CA SER A 162 -1.87 7.98 -10.70
C SER A 162 -1.04 9.07 -11.42
N PHE A 163 -0.12 8.66 -12.31
CA PHE A 163 0.75 9.56 -13.08
C PHE A 163 1.68 10.47 -12.24
N GLY A 164 2.02 10.05 -11.02
CA GLY A 164 2.98 10.75 -10.17
C GLY A 164 2.32 11.68 -9.16
N LEU A 165 1.27 11.20 -8.48
CA LEU A 165 0.82 11.84 -7.25
C LEU A 165 1.96 11.84 -6.21
N GLN A 166 2.21 12.99 -5.63
CA GLN A 166 3.29 13.23 -4.66
C GLN A 166 2.80 12.99 -3.24
N ASN A 167 3.65 12.45 -2.36
CA ASN A 167 3.28 12.15 -0.97
C ASN A 167 2.14 11.11 -0.82
N ALA A 168 1.82 10.40 -1.90
CA ALA A 168 0.75 9.40 -1.96
C ALA A 168 1.13 8.16 -1.14
N PRO A 169 0.32 7.72 -0.16
CA PRO A 169 0.64 6.59 0.68
C PRO A 169 0.40 5.26 -0.05
N VAL A 170 1.42 4.39 -0.02
CA VAL A 170 1.41 3.05 -0.63
C VAL A 170 1.91 2.04 0.39
N GLN A 171 1.19 0.93 0.54
CA GLN A 171 1.63 -0.20 1.35
C GLN A 171 2.33 -1.24 0.48
N PHE A 172 3.56 -1.60 0.85
CA PHE A 172 4.31 -2.70 0.26
C PHE A 172 4.31 -3.90 1.19
N THR A 173 4.09 -5.10 0.64
CA THR A 173 4.02 -6.34 1.39
C THR A 173 4.73 -7.47 0.66
N VAL A 174 5.48 -8.27 1.41
CA VAL A 174 6.01 -9.56 0.95
C VAL A 174 4.96 -10.63 1.23
N GLN A 175 4.33 -11.14 0.19
CA GLN A 175 3.25 -12.14 0.26
C GLN A 175 3.79 -13.57 0.44
N GLY A 176 5.07 -13.81 0.11
CA GLY A 176 5.72 -15.11 0.28
C GLY A 176 7.20 -15.09 -0.12
N GLY A 177 7.93 -16.18 0.15
CA GLY A 177 9.33 -16.40 -0.28
C GLY A 177 10.42 -15.77 0.58
N GLY A 178 10.08 -14.96 1.58
CA GLY A 178 11.00 -14.57 2.66
C GLY A 178 11.94 -13.40 2.38
N ALA A 179 11.75 -12.65 1.28
CA ALA A 179 12.38 -11.35 1.12
C ALA A 179 11.96 -10.38 2.23
N LEU A 180 12.74 -9.31 2.41
CA LEU A 180 12.45 -8.21 3.32
C LEU A 180 12.54 -6.88 2.57
N LEU A 181 11.81 -5.88 3.06
CA LEU A 181 11.71 -4.55 2.48
C LEU A 181 12.34 -3.52 3.44
N SER A 182 12.95 -2.47 2.89
CA SER A 182 13.43 -1.31 3.64
C SER A 182 13.18 -0.02 2.87
N ALA A 183 12.86 1.06 3.59
CA ALA A 183 12.75 2.41 2.99
C ALA A 183 14.12 3.00 2.59
N ASN A 184 15.20 2.58 3.28
CA ASN A 184 16.54 3.15 3.12
C ASN A 184 17.56 2.18 2.53
N GLY A 185 17.22 0.88 2.42
CA GLY A 185 18.07 -0.15 1.83
C GLY A 185 19.22 -0.64 2.71
N THR A 186 19.27 -0.24 3.98
CA THR A 186 20.39 -0.54 4.89
C THR A 186 19.93 -1.12 6.23
N SER A 187 18.82 -0.63 6.79
CA SER A 187 18.27 -1.03 8.09
C SER A 187 16.75 -1.23 8.05
N ASP A 188 16.16 -1.57 9.20
CA ASP A 188 14.70 -1.57 9.43
C ASP A 188 13.91 -2.46 8.46
N TRP A 189 14.49 -3.64 8.22
CA TRP A 189 13.95 -4.64 7.32
C TRP A 189 12.64 -5.24 7.86
N SER A 190 11.59 -5.19 7.05
CA SER A 190 10.25 -5.67 7.40
C SER A 190 9.59 -6.40 6.23
N SER A 191 8.64 -7.29 6.48
CA SER A 191 7.80 -7.88 5.43
C SER A 191 6.65 -6.95 4.98
N THR A 192 6.44 -5.84 5.69
CA THR A 192 5.42 -4.84 5.34
C THR A 192 5.92 -3.44 5.67
N LEU A 193 5.74 -2.50 4.74
CA LEU A 193 6.10 -1.09 4.89
C LEU A 193 5.03 -0.19 4.28
N ASN A 194 4.74 0.94 4.93
CA ASN A 194 3.96 2.01 4.34
C ASN A 194 4.93 3.12 3.94
N ILE A 195 4.94 3.46 2.65
CA ILE A 195 5.83 4.47 2.06
C ILE A 195 4.98 5.50 1.34
N ARG A 196 5.34 6.77 1.48
CA ARG A 196 4.74 7.85 0.68
C ARG A 196 5.58 8.09 -0.57
N SER A 197 4.95 8.38 -1.70
CA SER A 197 5.67 8.70 -2.93
C SER A 197 6.53 9.96 -2.78
N ALA A 198 7.70 9.96 -3.41
CA ALA A 198 8.62 11.08 -3.35
C ALA A 198 8.03 12.34 -3.99
N ILE A 199 8.43 13.51 -3.49
CA ILE A 199 8.10 14.82 -4.08
C ILE A 199 9.03 15.19 -5.25
N GLU A 200 10.18 14.52 -5.34
CA GLU A 200 11.18 14.72 -6.40
C GLU A 200 11.13 13.59 -7.44
N TRP A 201 11.81 13.79 -8.58
CA TRP A 201 11.87 12.78 -9.64
C TRP A 201 12.76 11.57 -9.25
N PRO A 202 12.30 10.33 -9.48
CA PRO A 202 10.97 9.94 -9.94
C PRO A 202 9.92 10.04 -8.82
N THR A 203 8.76 10.62 -9.13
CA THR A 203 7.61 10.73 -8.22
C THR A 203 6.95 9.36 -8.03
N ALA A 204 7.53 8.56 -7.15
CA ALA A 204 7.15 7.17 -6.89
C ALA A 204 7.41 6.81 -5.43
N ALA A 205 6.65 5.82 -4.93
CA ALA A 205 6.95 5.17 -3.67
C ALA A 205 8.02 4.09 -3.90
N ILE A 206 9.11 4.17 -3.14
CA ILE A 206 10.32 3.37 -3.39
C ILE A 206 10.63 2.50 -2.17
N VAL A 207 10.86 1.21 -2.40
CA VAL A 207 11.37 0.27 -1.40
C VAL A 207 12.55 -0.53 -1.92
N TYR A 208 13.52 -0.75 -1.06
CA TYR A 208 14.64 -1.66 -1.31
C TYR A 208 14.25 -3.07 -0.89
N VAL A 209 14.64 -4.05 -1.69
CA VAL A 209 14.30 -5.45 -1.47
C VAL A 209 15.57 -6.23 -1.13
N LYS A 210 15.61 -6.85 0.05
CA LYS A 210 16.65 -7.79 0.46
C LYS A 210 16.18 -9.22 0.25
N LEU A 211 17.00 -9.97 -0.46
CA LEU A 211 16.72 -11.36 -0.82
C LEU A 211 16.85 -12.30 0.38
N PRO A 212 16.07 -13.40 0.41
CA PRO A 212 16.16 -14.41 1.47
C PRO A 212 17.51 -15.15 1.46
N GLN A 213 17.78 -15.86 2.55
CA GLN A 213 18.97 -16.72 2.73
C GLN A 213 18.83 -18.10 2.06
N GLN A 214 17.81 -18.28 1.21
CA GLN A 214 17.51 -19.53 0.53
C GLN A 214 17.81 -19.40 -0.97
N VAL A 215 18.74 -20.21 -1.46
CA VAL A 215 19.10 -20.32 -2.87
C VAL A 215 17.88 -20.73 -3.70
N GLY A 216 17.70 -20.13 -4.88
CA GLY A 216 16.58 -20.44 -5.78
C GLY A 216 15.21 -19.98 -5.28
N ALA A 217 15.12 -19.34 -4.12
CA ALA A 217 13.86 -18.85 -3.58
C ALA A 217 13.32 -17.69 -4.43
N ILE A 218 11.99 -17.65 -4.57
CA ILE A 218 11.27 -16.57 -5.24
C ILE A 218 10.30 -15.95 -4.24
N SER A 219 10.41 -14.65 -4.07
CA SER A 219 9.53 -13.86 -3.21
C SER A 219 8.48 -13.15 -4.03
N SER A 220 7.23 -13.26 -3.60
CA SER A 220 6.10 -12.52 -4.17
C SER A 220 5.94 -11.21 -3.41
N LEU A 221 5.93 -10.11 -4.13
CA LEU A 221 5.87 -8.74 -3.63
C LEU A 221 4.62 -8.06 -4.16
N GLN A 222 4.01 -7.23 -3.32
CA GLN A 222 2.81 -6.49 -3.67
C GLN A 222 2.93 -5.04 -3.19
N ALA A 223 2.48 -4.11 -4.02
CA ALA A 223 2.16 -2.75 -3.62
C ALA A 223 0.64 -2.56 -3.68
N SER A 224 0.06 -1.91 -2.68
CA SER A 224 -1.38 -1.71 -2.58
C SER A 224 -1.73 -0.34 -2.01
N VAL A 225 -2.90 0.14 -2.42
CA VAL A 225 -3.55 1.31 -1.88
C VAL A 225 -4.98 0.93 -1.55
N THR A 226 -5.45 1.32 -0.37
CA THR A 226 -6.84 1.09 0.05
C THR A 226 -7.53 2.42 0.30
N VAL A 227 -8.69 2.59 -0.34
CA VAL A 227 -9.53 3.78 -0.29
C VAL A 227 -10.95 3.32 0.06
N ALA A 228 -11.54 3.82 1.15
CA ALA A 228 -12.88 3.46 1.60
C ALA A 228 -13.19 1.93 1.60
N GLY A 229 -12.20 1.10 1.93
CA GLY A 229 -12.34 -0.37 1.98
C GLY A 229 -12.20 -1.09 0.62
N GLN A 230 -11.99 -0.36 -0.47
CA GLN A 230 -11.61 -0.92 -1.77
C GLN A 230 -10.09 -0.86 -1.94
N THR A 231 -9.50 -1.89 -2.54
CA THR A 231 -8.04 -1.99 -2.70
C THR A 231 -7.65 -2.11 -4.16
N VAL A 232 -6.74 -1.25 -4.61
CA VAL A 232 -5.97 -1.44 -5.84
C VAL A 232 -4.60 -2.01 -5.48
N GLN A 233 -4.13 -2.97 -6.26
CA GLN A 233 -2.88 -3.67 -6.01
C GLN A 233 -2.14 -4.00 -7.30
N ILE A 234 -0.82 -3.98 -7.24
CA ILE A 234 0.06 -4.47 -8.30
C ILE A 234 1.10 -5.40 -7.67
N ALA A 235 1.46 -6.46 -8.38
CA ALA A 235 2.37 -7.49 -7.88
C ALA A 235 3.60 -7.62 -8.78
N THR A 236 4.69 -8.06 -8.18
CA THR A 236 5.94 -8.44 -8.84
C THR A 236 6.64 -9.51 -8.02
N TRP A 237 7.77 -10.00 -8.51
CA TRP A 237 8.60 -10.96 -7.80
C TRP A 237 10.05 -10.51 -7.69
N ALA A 238 10.78 -11.17 -6.79
CA ALA A 238 12.22 -11.08 -6.63
C ALA A 238 12.81 -12.49 -6.41
N GLY A 239 13.85 -12.86 -7.15
CA GLY A 239 14.44 -14.20 -7.16
C GLY A 239 15.88 -14.24 -6.66
N VAL A 240 16.25 -15.35 -6.01
CA VAL A 240 17.63 -15.63 -5.61
C VAL A 240 18.29 -16.54 -6.63
N TYR A 241 19.42 -16.10 -7.19
CA TYR A 241 20.19 -16.94 -8.10
C TYR A 241 20.54 -18.27 -7.45
N ASP A 242 20.22 -19.34 -8.17
CA ASP A 242 20.79 -20.65 -7.87
C ASP A 242 22.09 -20.82 -8.64
N GLN A 243 23.21 -20.51 -7.97
CA GLN A 243 24.55 -20.66 -8.53
C GLN A 243 24.92 -22.14 -8.75
N GLN A 244 24.16 -23.08 -8.19
CA GLN A 244 24.34 -24.51 -8.47
C GLN A 244 23.68 -24.91 -9.78
N LEU A 245 22.69 -24.16 -10.28
CA LEU A 245 22.06 -24.40 -11.58
C LEU A 245 22.94 -23.88 -12.71
N VAL A 246 23.76 -24.77 -13.26
CA VAL A 246 24.53 -24.50 -14.47
C VAL A 246 23.61 -24.72 -15.68
N PRO A 247 23.53 -23.80 -16.65
CA PRO A 247 22.66 -23.98 -17.82
C PRO A 247 23.13 -25.15 -18.69
N PRO A 248 22.22 -25.79 -19.46
CA PRO A 248 22.61 -26.80 -20.43
C PRO A 248 23.63 -26.27 -21.42
N THR A 249 24.53 -27.13 -21.87
CA THR A 249 25.65 -26.76 -22.75
C THR A 249 25.50 -27.39 -24.13
N ASN A 250 26.34 -27.00 -25.10
CA ASN A 250 26.35 -27.54 -26.46
C ASN A 250 24.97 -27.52 -27.14
N LEU A 251 24.19 -26.45 -26.93
CA LEU A 251 22.93 -26.26 -27.64
C LEU A 251 23.20 -26.14 -29.15
N VAL A 252 22.54 -27.01 -29.91
CA VAL A 252 22.54 -27.00 -31.38
C VAL A 252 21.09 -26.90 -31.84
N ALA A 253 20.82 -25.93 -32.71
CA ALA A 253 19.54 -25.76 -33.37
C ALA A 253 19.68 -26.12 -34.85
N LYS A 254 18.89 -27.08 -35.33
CA LYS A 254 18.93 -27.59 -36.70
C LYS A 254 17.57 -27.37 -37.39
N PRO A 255 17.49 -26.47 -38.37
CA PRO A 255 16.28 -26.29 -39.18
C PRO A 255 15.94 -27.58 -39.93
N MET A 256 14.71 -28.08 -39.80
CA MET A 256 14.24 -29.32 -40.45
C MET A 256 13.15 -29.07 -41.48
N ALA A 257 12.28 -28.10 -41.25
CA ALA A 257 11.29 -27.61 -42.20
C ALA A 257 11.14 -26.09 -42.04
N ALA A 258 10.29 -25.47 -42.86
CA ALA A 258 10.07 -24.03 -42.83
C ALA A 258 9.49 -23.54 -41.48
N ASP A 259 8.78 -24.41 -40.78
CA ASP A 259 8.08 -24.17 -39.51
C ASP A 259 8.63 -25.02 -38.34
N ARG A 260 9.75 -25.74 -38.54
CA ARG A 260 10.30 -26.68 -37.55
C ARG A 260 11.82 -26.59 -37.39
N ILE A 261 12.25 -26.50 -36.14
CA ILE A 261 13.65 -26.56 -35.72
C ILE A 261 13.80 -27.65 -34.65
N ASP A 262 14.74 -28.56 -34.85
CA ASP A 262 15.12 -29.56 -33.84
C ASP A 262 16.30 -29.03 -33.00
N LEU A 263 16.14 -29.08 -31.68
CA LEU A 263 17.12 -28.67 -30.69
C LEU A 263 17.75 -29.91 -30.05
N THR A 264 19.06 -29.87 -29.84
CA THR A 264 19.80 -30.86 -29.03
C THR A 264 20.78 -30.14 -28.11
N TRP A 265 21.00 -30.67 -26.91
CA TRP A 265 21.93 -30.09 -25.94
C TRP A 265 22.58 -31.16 -25.06
N THR A 266 23.52 -30.74 -24.23
CA THR A 266 24.13 -31.54 -23.16
C THR A 266 23.52 -31.11 -21.83
N LEU A 267 22.94 -32.07 -21.10
CA LEU A 267 22.40 -31.83 -19.77
C LEU A 267 23.52 -31.59 -18.76
N THR A 268 23.39 -30.53 -17.98
CA THR A 268 24.22 -30.24 -16.80
C THR A 268 23.56 -30.70 -15.51
N HIS A 269 22.22 -30.75 -15.48
CA HIS A 269 21.39 -31.24 -14.39
C HIS A 269 20.35 -32.24 -14.92
N PRO A 270 20.70 -33.52 -15.13
CA PRO A 270 19.79 -34.51 -15.70
C PRO A 270 18.57 -34.80 -14.81
N GLU A 271 18.64 -34.50 -13.52
CA GLU A 271 17.55 -34.62 -12.56
C GLU A 271 16.50 -33.50 -12.66
N LEU A 272 16.82 -32.41 -13.37
CA LEU A 272 15.95 -31.24 -13.51
C LEU A 272 15.36 -31.14 -14.93
N PRO A 273 14.15 -30.58 -15.07
CA PRO A 273 13.64 -30.20 -16.38
C PRO A 273 14.50 -29.10 -17.02
N THR A 274 14.39 -28.95 -18.34
CA THR A 274 15.05 -27.88 -19.10
C THR A 274 14.00 -26.92 -19.65
N THR A 275 14.09 -25.64 -19.29
CA THR A 275 13.25 -24.60 -19.90
C THR A 275 13.87 -24.14 -21.22
N VAL A 276 13.05 -24.13 -22.28
CA VAL A 276 13.38 -23.65 -23.62
C VAL A 276 12.78 -22.27 -23.80
N GLU A 277 13.61 -21.28 -24.09
CA GLU A 277 13.18 -19.91 -24.40
C GLU A 277 13.58 -19.56 -25.83
N SER A 278 12.77 -18.73 -26.48
CA SER A 278 13.07 -18.19 -27.80
C SER A 278 13.01 -16.67 -27.84
N SER A 279 13.66 -16.11 -28.84
CA SER A 279 13.68 -14.68 -29.10
C SER A 279 13.58 -14.42 -30.60
N LEU A 280 12.62 -13.56 -30.97
CA LEU A 280 12.40 -13.08 -32.33
C LEU A 280 13.05 -11.73 -32.60
N ASP A 281 13.55 -11.04 -31.57
CA ASP A 281 14.12 -9.69 -31.64
C ASP A 281 15.65 -9.70 -31.42
N HIS A 282 16.29 -10.77 -31.88
CA HIS A 282 17.73 -10.98 -31.78
C HIS A 282 18.30 -11.05 -30.36
N GLY A 283 17.47 -11.40 -29.37
CA GLY A 283 17.87 -11.67 -27.98
C GLY A 283 17.63 -10.50 -27.03
N ALA A 284 16.86 -9.48 -27.46
CA ALA A 284 16.49 -8.35 -26.60
C ALA A 284 15.39 -8.75 -25.62
N THR A 285 14.38 -9.47 -26.07
CA THR A 285 13.35 -10.12 -25.25
C THR A 285 13.38 -11.64 -25.46
N TRP A 286 12.98 -12.37 -24.42
CA TRP A 286 12.96 -13.84 -24.41
C TRP A 286 11.62 -14.31 -23.88
N GLU A 287 10.97 -15.18 -24.64
CA GLU A 287 9.70 -15.80 -24.28
C GLU A 287 9.93 -17.29 -24.01
N MET A 288 9.28 -17.81 -22.97
CA MET A 288 9.29 -19.24 -22.69
C MET A 288 8.43 -19.96 -23.72
N LEU A 289 9.01 -20.96 -24.39
CA LEU A 289 8.28 -21.82 -25.30
C LEU A 289 7.73 -23.05 -24.59
N GLU A 290 8.60 -23.77 -23.87
CA GLU A 290 8.24 -25.04 -23.26
C GLU A 290 9.19 -25.40 -22.11
N VAL A 291 8.70 -26.25 -21.20
CA VAL A 291 9.52 -26.94 -20.20
C VAL A 291 9.63 -28.40 -20.56
N VAL A 292 10.83 -28.80 -20.97
CA VAL A 292 11.16 -30.17 -21.36
C VAL A 292 11.44 -31.00 -20.09
N PRO A 293 10.86 -32.22 -19.94
CA PRO A 293 11.04 -33.04 -18.75
C PRO A 293 12.52 -33.38 -18.44
N ALA A 294 12.77 -33.74 -17.17
CA ALA A 294 14.10 -34.14 -16.72
C ALA A 294 14.67 -35.32 -17.53
N GLY A 295 15.99 -35.30 -17.74
CA GLY A 295 16.73 -36.33 -18.48
C GLY A 295 16.60 -36.26 -20.00
N VAL A 296 15.76 -35.38 -20.54
CA VAL A 296 15.60 -35.20 -21.99
C VAL A 296 16.57 -34.14 -22.50
N SER A 297 17.32 -34.48 -23.56
CA SER A 297 18.38 -33.65 -24.13
C SER A 297 18.13 -33.21 -25.58
N ALA A 298 16.89 -33.38 -26.06
CA ALA A 298 16.46 -32.98 -27.39
C ALA A 298 14.98 -32.60 -27.41
N HIS A 299 14.60 -31.67 -28.28
CA HIS A 299 13.21 -31.22 -28.43
C HIS A 299 12.96 -30.62 -29.83
N SER A 300 11.75 -30.81 -30.37
CA SER A 300 11.35 -30.28 -31.68
C SER A 300 10.39 -29.12 -31.51
N VAL A 301 10.84 -27.91 -31.86
CA VAL A 301 10.00 -26.72 -31.89
C VAL A 301 9.27 -26.67 -33.23
N THR A 302 7.95 -26.60 -33.21
CA THR A 302 7.07 -26.60 -34.40
C THR A 302 6.15 -25.38 -34.41
N GLY A 303 5.53 -25.07 -35.55
CA GLY A 303 4.62 -23.94 -35.68
C GLY A 303 5.33 -22.58 -35.73
N LEU A 304 6.61 -22.55 -36.10
CA LEU A 304 7.38 -21.32 -36.26
C LEU A 304 6.94 -20.57 -37.53
N GLU A 305 6.96 -19.24 -37.48
CA GLU A 305 6.77 -18.44 -38.68
C GLU A 305 7.90 -18.68 -39.70
N GLU A 306 7.53 -18.98 -40.94
CA GLU A 306 8.50 -19.23 -42.01
C GLU A 306 9.38 -18.01 -42.29
N HIS A 307 10.62 -18.26 -42.72
CA HIS A 307 11.61 -17.23 -43.08
C HIS A 307 11.95 -16.22 -41.98
N ARG A 308 11.66 -16.53 -40.71
CA ARG A 308 12.10 -15.73 -39.56
C ARG A 308 13.34 -16.30 -38.90
N LEU A 309 14.21 -15.40 -38.45
CA LEU A 309 15.29 -15.75 -37.56
C LEU A 309 14.73 -15.90 -36.14
N VAL A 310 15.05 -17.02 -35.49
CA VAL A 310 14.72 -17.28 -34.09
C VAL A 310 16.01 -17.61 -33.36
N LYS A 311 16.24 -17.02 -32.18
CA LYS A 311 17.30 -17.42 -31.26
C LYS A 311 16.71 -18.28 -30.15
N PHE A 312 17.47 -19.28 -29.70
CA PHE A 312 17.10 -20.13 -28.58
C PHE A 312 18.13 -20.01 -27.46
N ARG A 313 17.66 -20.11 -26.21
CA ARG A 313 18.51 -20.36 -25.05
C ARG A 313 17.84 -21.39 -24.15
N LEU A 314 18.64 -22.05 -23.32
CA LEU A 314 18.18 -23.08 -22.40
C LEU A 314 18.53 -22.70 -20.97
N ARG A 315 17.68 -23.13 -20.03
CA ARG A 315 17.93 -23.01 -18.59
C ARG A 315 17.65 -24.33 -17.90
N SER A 316 18.46 -24.65 -16.90
CA SER A 316 18.19 -25.77 -16.00
C SER A 316 17.10 -25.32 -15.01
N GLY A 317 16.08 -26.15 -14.82
CA GLY A 317 14.91 -25.84 -14.00
C GLY A 317 13.65 -25.54 -14.83
N GLY A 318 12.50 -25.56 -14.15
CA GLY A 318 11.16 -25.38 -14.74
C GLY A 318 10.77 -23.91 -14.93
N THR A 319 9.46 -23.65 -15.01
CA THR A 319 8.92 -22.32 -15.30
C THR A 319 9.38 -21.28 -14.26
N LEU A 320 9.87 -20.13 -14.73
CA LEU A 320 9.90 -18.92 -13.92
C LEU A 320 8.44 -18.49 -13.65
N PRO A 321 8.08 -18.09 -12.42
CA PRO A 321 6.77 -17.53 -12.13
C PRO A 321 6.60 -16.12 -12.73
#